data_AF-W6I0E7-F1
#
_entry.id   AF-W6I0E7-F1
#
_cell.length_a   1.000
_cell.length_b   1.000
_cell.length_c   1.000
_cell.angle_alpha   90.00
_cell.angle_beta   90.00
_cell.angle_gamma   90.00
#
_symmetry.space_group_name_H-M   'P 1'
#
loop_
_entity.id
_entity.type
_entity.pdbx_description
1 polymer ?
#
loop_
_entity_poly.entity_id
_entity_poly.type
_entity_poly.pdbx_seq_one_letter_code
_entity_poly.pdbx_strand_id
1 'polypeptide(L)'
;THPDLKNNFGPYKGYDFVDNDYDPQETPAGDPRGEATDHGTHVAGTIAANGQIKGVAPEATLLAYRVLGPGGSGTTENVIAGIEKAVADGAKVMNLSLGNSLNSPDYATSIALDWAMAEGVVAVTSNGNSGPENWTVGSPGTSRDAISVGASQLPYNEYSVTLPSYAAAKVMGYQEEKDLEALNGQDVELVEAGIGQADDFKGKDMKGKVAVIQRGVIPFVDKAENAKNAGAIGAVIYNNVTGEIEANVVGMAVPTVKLSKEEGEKLVQQIKEGKRSAVFSFKLDKKLGETIASFSSRGPVMDTWMIKPDVSAPGVNIVSTIPTHDPKNPHGYGSKQGTSMASPHVAGTAAILKQAKPDWTPEQIKGVLMNTAEKLTDENGKPLPHNTQGAGSIRIIEALNASSIVTPGSHSYGTFLKDKGKQTKKQAFTIENLSSHRKAYQLE
;
A
#
# COMPACT_ATOMS: atom_id res chain seq x y z
N THR A 1 1.80 -19.93 13.03
CA THR A 1 2.07 -19.69 11.59
C THR A 1 0.84 -20.00 10.76
N HIS A 2 0.42 -19.06 9.90
CA HIS A 2 -0.67 -19.27 8.95
C HIS A 2 -0.39 -20.47 8.02
N PRO A 3 -1.39 -21.33 7.70
CA PRO A 3 -1.18 -22.53 6.89
C PRO A 3 -0.51 -22.26 5.54
N ASP A 4 -0.93 -21.21 4.82
CA ASP A 4 -0.37 -20.84 3.51
C ASP A 4 1.08 -20.34 3.57
N LEU A 5 1.61 -20.03 4.76
CA LEU A 5 3.01 -19.60 4.96
C LEU A 5 3.87 -20.69 5.60
N LYS A 6 3.25 -21.78 6.08
CA LYS A 6 3.93 -22.81 6.87
C LYS A 6 5.12 -23.42 6.14
N ASN A 7 4.98 -23.64 4.83
CA ASN A 7 6.01 -24.30 4.01
C ASN A 7 7.15 -23.34 3.62
N ASN A 8 6.97 -22.04 3.81
CA ASN A 8 7.98 -21.03 3.49
C ASN A 8 8.98 -20.83 4.63
N PHE A 9 8.66 -21.25 5.85
CA PHE A 9 9.57 -21.15 6.99
C PHE A 9 10.28 -22.47 7.25
N GLY A 10 11.61 -22.40 7.38
CA GLY A 10 12.43 -23.50 7.87
C GLY A 10 12.39 -23.65 9.40
N PRO A 11 13.27 -24.49 9.98
CA PRO A 11 13.41 -24.62 11.43
C PRO A 11 13.75 -23.30 12.13
N TYR A 12 14.57 -22.47 11.49
CA TYR A 12 14.85 -21.11 11.91
C TYR A 12 13.92 -20.15 11.15
N LYS A 13 13.05 -19.46 11.89
CA LYS A 13 12.07 -18.53 11.33
C LYS A 13 12.58 -17.09 11.26
N GLY A 14 13.60 -16.74 12.05
CA GLY A 14 14.07 -15.37 12.28
C GLY A 14 14.10 -15.02 13.78
N TYR A 15 13.96 -13.74 14.11
CA TYR A 15 14.14 -13.23 15.48
C TYR A 15 13.14 -12.12 15.82
N ASP A 16 12.67 -12.12 17.08
CA ASP A 16 11.81 -11.09 17.64
C ASP A 16 12.61 -10.11 18.50
N PHE A 17 12.79 -8.87 18.02
CA PHE A 17 13.48 -7.81 18.76
C PHE A 17 12.58 -7.07 19.75
N VAL A 18 11.28 -7.32 19.75
CA VAL A 18 10.32 -6.77 20.70
C VAL A 18 10.32 -7.61 21.97
N ASP A 19 10.20 -8.92 21.82
CA ASP A 19 10.11 -9.88 22.93
C ASP A 19 11.45 -10.57 23.25
N ASN A 20 12.48 -10.37 22.41
CA ASN A 20 13.83 -10.94 22.54
C ASN A 20 13.84 -12.47 22.52
N ASP A 21 13.13 -13.06 21.56
CA ASP A 21 13.08 -14.50 21.35
C ASP A 21 13.14 -14.90 19.86
N TYR A 22 12.97 -16.19 19.58
CA TYR A 22 13.02 -16.76 18.24
C TYR A 22 11.63 -17.03 17.63
N ASP A 23 10.58 -16.40 18.16
CA ASP A 23 9.21 -16.51 17.64
C ASP A 23 8.69 -15.13 17.19
N PRO A 24 8.98 -14.69 15.95
CA PRO A 24 8.61 -13.38 15.41
C PRO A 24 7.11 -13.33 15.04
N GLN A 25 6.24 -13.71 15.97
CA GLN A 25 4.80 -13.79 15.79
C GLN A 25 4.15 -12.43 16.07
N GLU A 26 3.12 -12.12 15.30
CA GLU A 26 2.28 -10.94 15.50
C GLU A 26 1.72 -10.83 16.93
N THR A 27 1.49 -9.60 17.38
CA THR A 27 0.89 -9.29 18.68
C THR A 27 -0.55 -9.83 18.72
N PRO A 28 -0.90 -10.74 19.65
CA PRO A 28 -2.26 -11.27 19.74
C PRO A 28 -3.23 -10.26 20.38
N ALA A 29 -4.53 -10.48 20.15
CA ALA A 29 -5.58 -9.74 20.84
C ALA A 29 -5.51 -9.95 22.36
N GLY A 30 -5.70 -8.87 23.13
CA GLY A 30 -5.67 -8.89 24.59
C GLY A 30 -4.27 -8.74 25.21
N ASP A 31 -3.23 -8.49 24.42
CA ASP A 31 -1.92 -8.11 24.97
C ASP A 31 -2.05 -6.79 25.78
N PRO A 32 -1.63 -6.75 27.06
CA PRO A 32 -1.80 -5.56 27.90
C PRO A 32 -0.93 -4.36 27.46
N ARG A 33 0.02 -4.57 26.53
CA ARG A 33 0.96 -3.55 26.07
C ARG A 33 0.43 -2.74 24.89
N GLY A 34 -0.63 -3.20 24.21
CA GLY A 34 -1.25 -2.47 23.10
C GLY A 34 -2.08 -3.35 22.17
N GLU A 35 -2.57 -2.74 21.09
CA GLU A 35 -3.45 -3.39 20.12
C GLU A 35 -2.78 -4.56 19.38
N ALA A 36 -3.61 -5.51 18.96
CA ALA A 36 -3.18 -6.64 18.14
C ALA A 36 -2.61 -6.19 16.79
N THR A 37 -1.76 -7.02 16.18
CA THR A 37 -1.16 -6.73 14.88
C THR A 37 -1.40 -7.88 13.89
N ASP A 38 -1.44 -7.57 12.60
CA ASP A 38 -1.65 -8.55 11.51
C ASP A 38 -0.83 -8.25 10.25
N HIS A 39 -0.11 -7.13 10.26
CA HIS A 39 0.42 -6.48 9.06
C HIS A 39 1.57 -7.27 8.44
N GLY A 40 2.50 -7.76 9.24
CA GLY A 40 3.63 -8.57 8.80
C GLY A 40 3.17 -9.89 8.17
N THR A 41 2.13 -10.52 8.72
CA THR A 41 1.52 -11.71 8.11
C THR A 41 0.91 -11.41 6.74
N HIS A 42 0.23 -10.27 6.58
CA HIS A 42 -0.34 -9.83 5.30
C HIS A 42 0.76 -9.57 4.24
N VAL A 43 1.82 -8.88 4.65
CA VAL A 43 2.99 -8.61 3.81
C VAL A 43 3.67 -9.91 3.40
N ALA A 44 3.94 -10.82 4.34
CA ALA A 44 4.56 -12.12 4.06
C ALA A 44 3.73 -12.96 3.07
N GLY A 45 2.40 -12.95 3.23
CA GLY A 45 1.50 -13.64 2.30
C GLY A 45 1.58 -13.11 0.87
N THR A 46 1.70 -11.79 0.71
CA THR A 46 1.84 -11.16 -0.61
C THR A 46 3.15 -11.59 -1.28
N ILE A 47 4.22 -11.77 -0.50
CA ILE A 47 5.51 -12.24 -1.02
C ILE A 47 5.44 -13.71 -1.40
N ALA A 48 5.03 -14.59 -0.49
CA ALA A 48 5.35 -16.02 -0.62
C ALA A 48 4.25 -17.00 -0.18
N ALA A 49 3.01 -16.56 0.07
CA ALA A 49 1.95 -17.52 0.38
C ALA A 49 1.88 -18.63 -0.69
N ASN A 50 1.65 -19.86 -0.25
CA ASN A 50 1.63 -21.05 -1.09
C ASN A 50 0.55 -22.03 -0.63
N GLY A 51 -0.70 -21.57 -0.68
CA GLY A 51 -1.86 -22.36 -0.28
C GLY A 51 -3.10 -21.92 -1.04
N GLN A 52 -4.16 -21.52 -0.31
CA GLN A 52 -5.40 -21.04 -0.94
C GLN A 52 -5.16 -19.77 -1.75
N ILE A 53 -4.29 -18.89 -1.24
CA ILE A 53 -3.74 -17.78 -2.02
C ILE A 53 -2.27 -18.04 -2.35
N LYS A 54 -1.81 -17.40 -3.43
CA LYS A 54 -0.42 -17.47 -3.86
C LYS A 54 0.19 -16.07 -3.85
N GLY A 55 1.31 -15.93 -3.15
CA GLY A 55 2.16 -14.75 -3.23
C GLY A 55 2.89 -14.69 -4.56
N VAL A 56 3.68 -13.62 -4.77
CA VAL A 56 4.44 -13.44 -6.01
C VAL A 56 5.51 -14.53 -6.18
N ALA A 57 6.21 -14.93 -5.11
CA ALA A 57 7.22 -15.98 -5.08
C ALA A 57 6.85 -17.10 -4.08
N PRO A 58 5.88 -18.00 -4.41
CA PRO A 58 5.33 -18.98 -3.47
C PRO A 58 6.33 -19.98 -2.89
N GLU A 59 7.46 -20.21 -3.55
CA GLU A 59 8.49 -21.16 -3.11
C GLU A 59 9.68 -20.49 -2.40
N ALA A 60 9.62 -19.16 -2.21
CA ALA A 60 10.65 -18.46 -1.47
C ALA A 60 10.67 -18.90 0.00
N THR A 61 11.87 -19.11 0.55
CA THR A 61 12.05 -19.27 1.99
C THR A 61 11.98 -17.91 2.67
N LEU A 62 11.22 -17.82 3.76
CA LEU A 62 11.04 -16.60 4.53
C LEU A 62 11.87 -16.63 5.83
N LEU A 63 12.41 -15.46 6.16
CA LEU A 63 12.91 -15.10 7.48
C LEU A 63 12.11 -13.89 7.95
N ALA A 64 11.62 -13.92 9.18
CA ALA A 64 10.80 -12.87 9.79
C ALA A 64 11.55 -12.22 10.95
N TYR A 65 11.66 -10.89 10.90
CA TYR A 65 12.29 -10.10 11.96
C TYR A 65 11.25 -9.14 12.53
N ARG A 66 10.73 -9.45 13.72
CA ARG A 66 9.73 -8.60 14.37
C ARG A 66 10.45 -7.44 15.05
N VAL A 67 10.24 -6.24 14.50
CA VAL A 67 10.90 -4.99 14.96
C VAL A 67 9.89 -3.96 15.46
N LEU A 68 8.60 -4.17 15.19
CA LEU A 68 7.47 -3.38 15.68
C LEU A 68 6.62 -4.25 16.59
N GLY A 69 6.29 -3.72 17.76
CA GLY A 69 5.52 -4.38 18.80
C GLY A 69 4.01 -4.07 18.75
N PRO A 70 3.32 -4.21 19.88
CA PRO A 70 1.89 -3.92 20.03
C PRO A 70 1.50 -2.56 19.45
N GLY A 71 0.37 -2.51 18.73
CA GLY A 71 -0.07 -1.32 17.99
C GLY A 71 0.75 -0.98 16.74
N GLY A 72 1.64 -1.88 16.29
CA GLY A 72 2.43 -1.71 15.07
C GLY A 72 3.51 -0.62 15.19
N SER A 73 4.01 -0.38 16.40
CA SER A 73 5.01 0.66 16.69
C SER A 73 6.30 0.06 17.24
N GLY A 74 7.44 0.69 16.98
CA GLY A 74 8.75 0.20 17.42
C GLY A 74 9.82 1.28 17.36
N THR A 75 11.06 0.89 17.62
CA THR A 75 12.19 1.80 17.69
C THR A 75 13.08 1.72 16.46
N THR A 76 13.80 2.80 16.17
CA THR A 76 14.78 2.85 15.08
C THR A 76 15.87 1.81 15.28
N GLU A 77 16.29 1.58 16.52
CA GLU A 77 17.29 0.59 16.93
C GLU A 77 16.85 -0.83 16.56
N ASN A 78 15.60 -1.21 16.85
CA ASN A 78 15.08 -2.53 16.50
C ASN A 78 15.01 -2.73 14.98
N VAL A 79 14.61 -1.69 14.24
CA VAL A 79 14.56 -1.75 12.77
C VAL A 79 15.96 -1.96 12.19
N ILE A 80 16.97 -1.23 12.67
CA ILE A 80 18.36 -1.40 12.24
C ILE A 80 18.87 -2.81 12.59
N ALA A 81 18.63 -3.28 13.82
CA ALA A 81 19.03 -4.62 14.24
C ALA A 81 18.39 -5.72 13.37
N GLY A 82 17.12 -5.54 12.98
CA GLY A 82 16.43 -6.44 12.05
C GLY A 82 17.06 -6.44 10.65
N ILE A 83 17.45 -5.27 10.12
CA ILE A 83 18.16 -5.15 8.83
C ILE A 83 19.50 -5.88 8.91
N GLU A 84 20.33 -5.56 9.91
CA GLU A 84 21.65 -6.16 10.08
C GLU A 84 21.58 -7.67 10.25
N LYS A 85 20.62 -8.14 11.05
CA LYS A 85 20.39 -9.57 11.28
C LYS A 85 19.94 -10.28 10.01
N ALA A 86 19.08 -9.67 9.19
CA ALA A 86 18.68 -10.23 7.90
C ALA A 86 19.88 -10.40 6.94
N VAL A 87 20.79 -9.42 6.90
CA VAL A 87 22.04 -9.52 6.13
C VAL A 87 22.91 -10.65 6.68
N ALA A 88 23.15 -10.68 8.00
CA ALA A 88 23.98 -11.68 8.65
C ALA A 88 23.48 -13.12 8.48
N ASP A 89 22.15 -13.30 8.48
CA ASP A 89 21.50 -14.60 8.26
C ASP A 89 21.43 -14.98 6.77
N GLY A 90 21.98 -14.15 5.87
CA GLY A 90 22.21 -14.49 4.46
C GLY A 90 21.01 -14.26 3.54
N ALA A 91 20.06 -13.39 3.93
CA ALA A 91 18.93 -13.02 3.09
C ALA A 91 19.39 -12.52 1.70
N LYS A 92 18.62 -12.81 0.65
CA LYS A 92 18.91 -12.35 -0.72
C LYS A 92 18.08 -11.13 -1.12
N VAL A 93 16.90 -11.04 -0.54
CA VAL A 93 15.96 -9.93 -0.68
C VAL A 93 15.39 -9.64 0.70
N MET A 94 15.19 -8.38 1.04
CA MET A 94 14.48 -7.97 2.24
C MET A 94 13.39 -6.97 1.91
N ASN A 95 12.28 -7.03 2.65
CA ASN A 95 11.13 -6.15 2.48
C ASN A 95 10.85 -5.41 3.80
N LEU A 96 10.85 -4.08 3.74
CA LEU A 96 10.49 -3.22 4.86
C LEU A 96 9.23 -2.43 4.50
N SER A 97 8.08 -3.00 4.83
CA SER A 97 6.78 -2.36 4.70
C SER A 97 6.43 -1.45 5.89
N LEU A 98 7.43 -0.72 6.39
CA LEU A 98 7.38 0.15 7.56
C LEU A 98 8.07 1.48 7.27
N GLY A 99 7.89 2.45 8.15
CA GLY A 99 8.60 3.72 8.06
C GLY A 99 8.03 4.78 8.99
N ASN A 100 8.59 5.98 8.89
CA ASN A 100 8.10 7.19 9.55
C ASN A 100 7.86 8.28 8.51
N SER A 101 7.28 9.42 8.93
CA SER A 101 7.00 10.55 8.05
C SER A 101 8.20 11.47 7.80
N LEU A 102 9.40 11.12 8.28
CA LEU A 102 10.59 11.95 8.10
C LEU A 102 11.13 11.75 6.69
N ASN A 103 11.06 12.80 5.87
CA ASN A 103 11.71 12.85 4.57
C ASN A 103 13.20 13.20 4.77
N SER A 104 14.04 12.21 5.09
CA SER A 104 15.49 12.41 5.25
C SER A 104 16.27 11.22 4.70
N PRO A 105 17.14 11.42 3.70
CA PRO A 105 17.98 10.34 3.17
C PRO A 105 19.10 9.94 4.14
N ASP A 106 19.39 10.74 5.17
CA ASP A 106 20.44 10.48 6.17
C ASP A 106 19.86 9.93 7.48
N TYR A 107 18.57 9.58 7.48
CA TYR A 107 17.98 8.88 8.61
C TYR A 107 18.56 7.46 8.73
N ALA A 108 18.75 7.00 9.96
CA ALA A 108 19.55 5.80 10.23
C ALA A 108 19.01 4.54 9.53
N THR A 109 17.70 4.39 9.38
CA THR A 109 17.12 3.26 8.63
C THR A 109 17.37 3.35 7.12
N SER A 110 17.39 4.55 6.54
CA SER A 110 17.74 4.75 5.13
C SER A 110 19.20 4.38 4.86
N ILE A 111 20.10 4.82 5.75
CA ILE A 111 21.52 4.44 5.70
C ILE A 111 21.68 2.94 5.83
N ALA A 112 21.01 2.30 6.80
CA ALA A 112 21.09 0.85 6.99
C ALA A 112 20.66 0.05 5.74
N LEU A 113 19.65 0.52 5.00
CA LEU A 113 19.28 -0.10 3.73
C LEU A 113 20.31 0.14 2.62
N ASP A 114 20.93 1.33 2.56
CA ASP A 114 22.03 1.59 1.62
C ASP A 114 23.20 0.60 1.87
N TRP A 115 23.55 0.33 3.13
CA TRP A 115 24.55 -0.69 3.49
C TRP A 115 24.11 -2.11 3.13
N ALA A 116 22.85 -2.49 3.37
CA ALA A 116 22.33 -3.81 2.99
C ALA A 116 22.40 -4.05 1.47
N MET A 117 22.12 -3.02 0.66
CA MET A 117 22.29 -3.05 -0.79
C MET A 117 23.75 -3.23 -1.18
N ALA A 118 24.68 -2.55 -0.50
CA ALA A 118 26.12 -2.70 -0.74
C ALA A 118 26.65 -4.11 -0.41
N GLU A 119 26.09 -4.77 0.61
CA GLU A 119 26.39 -6.17 0.97
C GLU A 119 25.71 -7.20 0.04
N GLY A 120 25.02 -6.75 -1.02
CA GLY A 120 24.45 -7.63 -2.04
C GLY A 120 23.04 -8.13 -1.73
N VAL A 121 22.37 -7.59 -0.71
CA VAL A 121 20.96 -7.91 -0.39
C VAL A 121 20.03 -6.89 -1.04
N VAL A 122 19.06 -7.36 -1.83
CA VAL A 122 18.09 -6.45 -2.46
C VAL A 122 17.10 -5.95 -1.42
N ALA A 123 17.25 -4.70 -0.99
CA ALA A 123 16.35 -4.03 -0.07
C ALA A 123 15.19 -3.34 -0.82
N VAL A 124 13.97 -3.66 -0.40
CA VAL A 124 12.72 -3.07 -0.91
C VAL A 124 11.98 -2.44 0.26
N THR A 125 11.49 -1.21 0.09
CA THR A 125 10.77 -0.46 1.13
C THR A 125 9.52 0.23 0.58
N SER A 126 8.52 0.38 1.43
CA SER A 126 7.34 1.22 1.13
C SER A 126 7.72 2.71 1.07
N ASN A 127 7.14 3.48 0.14
CA ASN A 127 7.42 4.91 -0.02
C ASN A 127 6.67 5.82 0.99
N GLY A 128 5.61 5.31 1.63
CA GLY A 128 4.77 6.03 2.58
C GLY A 128 3.34 6.25 2.07
N ASN A 129 2.43 6.61 2.99
CA ASN A 129 0.99 6.76 2.74
C ASN A 129 0.46 8.19 3.03
N SER A 130 1.31 9.20 2.88
CA SER A 130 1.01 10.60 3.22
C SER A 130 0.79 11.50 1.99
N GLY A 131 0.55 10.93 0.82
CA GLY A 131 0.15 11.67 -0.38
C GLY A 131 -1.22 12.35 -0.23
N PRO A 132 -1.67 13.12 -1.25
CA PRO A 132 -1.10 13.23 -2.59
C PRO A 132 -0.09 14.38 -2.75
N GLU A 133 0.22 15.13 -1.69
CA GLU A 133 1.14 16.26 -1.82
C GLU A 133 2.58 15.79 -2.08
N ASN A 134 3.36 16.66 -2.72
CA ASN A 134 4.80 16.44 -2.90
C ASN A 134 5.53 16.45 -1.54
N TRP A 135 6.75 15.89 -1.50
CA TRP A 135 7.62 15.84 -0.31
C TRP A 135 7.12 14.96 0.84
N THR A 136 6.17 14.09 0.55
CA THR A 136 5.51 13.21 1.54
C THR A 136 6.19 11.85 1.67
N VAL A 137 7.23 11.57 0.88
CA VAL A 137 8.09 10.37 1.04
C VAL A 137 8.72 10.35 2.43
N GLY A 138 8.65 9.19 3.10
CA GLY A 138 9.18 8.97 4.44
C GLY A 138 10.41 8.07 4.45
N SER A 139 11.07 7.95 5.61
CA SER A 139 12.21 7.05 5.80
C SER A 139 11.72 5.67 6.26
N PRO A 140 12.25 4.55 5.72
CA PRO A 140 13.46 4.45 4.89
C PRO A 140 13.25 4.57 3.36
N GLY A 141 12.06 4.93 2.87
CA GLY A 141 11.77 5.15 1.44
C GLY A 141 12.65 6.23 0.78
N THR A 142 13.31 7.08 1.56
CA THR A 142 14.30 8.07 1.15
C THR A 142 15.71 7.52 0.91
N SER A 143 15.96 6.23 1.18
CA SER A 143 17.23 5.54 0.89
C SER A 143 17.70 5.78 -0.55
N ARG A 144 19.01 5.94 -0.75
CA ARG A 144 19.62 6.19 -2.06
C ARG A 144 19.54 4.93 -2.93
N ASP A 145 19.85 3.80 -2.32
CA ASP A 145 20.08 2.57 -3.06
C ASP A 145 18.86 1.65 -3.04
N ALA A 146 18.16 1.53 -1.91
CA ALA A 146 16.99 0.65 -1.80
C ALA A 146 15.88 1.02 -2.80
N ILE A 147 15.07 0.01 -3.12
CA ILE A 147 13.95 0.14 -4.03
C ILE A 147 12.74 0.65 -3.23
N SER A 148 12.40 1.93 -3.38
CA SER A 148 11.21 2.52 -2.78
C SER A 148 10.00 2.35 -3.69
N VAL A 149 8.88 1.92 -3.11
CA VAL A 149 7.72 1.46 -3.87
C VAL A 149 6.49 2.31 -3.57
N GLY A 150 5.95 2.94 -4.61
CA GLY A 150 4.64 3.61 -4.60
C GLY A 150 3.49 2.62 -4.78
N ALA A 151 2.29 2.99 -4.33
CA ALA A 151 1.11 2.15 -4.45
C ALA A 151 0.34 2.52 -5.72
N SER A 152 0.28 1.59 -6.67
CA SER A 152 -0.68 1.65 -7.77
C SER A 152 -1.99 0.99 -7.36
N GLN A 153 -3.04 1.36 -8.09
CA GLN A 153 -4.34 0.76 -8.02
C GLN A 153 -4.65 0.12 -9.37
N LEU A 154 -4.98 -1.16 -9.35
CA LEU A 154 -5.38 -1.89 -10.55
C LEU A 154 -6.63 -1.26 -11.19
N PRO A 155 -6.87 -1.51 -12.50
CA PRO A 155 -8.03 -0.98 -13.21
C PRO A 155 -9.34 -1.19 -12.45
N TYR A 156 -10.17 -0.16 -12.40
CA TYR A 156 -11.42 -0.15 -11.64
C TYR A 156 -12.45 0.78 -12.27
N ASN A 157 -13.70 0.65 -11.84
CA ASN A 157 -14.81 1.45 -12.32
C ASN A 157 -15.19 2.54 -11.31
N GLU A 158 -15.38 3.76 -11.79
CA GLU A 158 -15.94 4.84 -10.99
C GLU A 158 -17.45 4.93 -11.21
N TYR A 159 -18.18 5.04 -10.10
CA TYR A 159 -19.63 5.19 -10.10
C TYR A 159 -20.00 6.55 -9.53
N SER A 160 -20.99 7.17 -10.15
CA SER A 160 -21.74 8.27 -9.55
C SER A 160 -22.89 7.70 -8.73
N VAL A 161 -23.34 8.44 -7.73
CA VAL A 161 -24.53 8.12 -6.92
C VAL A 161 -25.48 9.30 -6.92
N THR A 162 -26.77 9.02 -7.08
CA THR A 162 -27.84 9.98 -6.79
C THR A 162 -28.51 9.57 -5.49
N LEU A 163 -28.52 10.49 -4.53
CA LEU A 163 -29.27 10.38 -3.28
C LEU A 163 -30.25 11.57 -3.21
N PRO A 164 -31.57 11.36 -3.31
CA PRO A 164 -32.53 12.47 -3.40
C PRO A 164 -32.41 13.45 -2.22
N SER A 165 -32.34 14.75 -2.50
CA SER A 165 -32.14 15.85 -1.52
C SER A 165 -30.71 16.05 -0.99
N TYR A 166 -29.73 15.32 -1.54
CA TYR A 166 -28.31 15.37 -1.17
C TYR A 166 -27.44 15.43 -2.45
N ALA A 167 -27.18 16.64 -2.91
CA ALA A 167 -26.51 16.88 -4.19
C ALA A 167 -24.99 16.66 -4.12
N ALA A 168 -24.39 16.74 -2.93
CA ALA A 168 -22.96 16.46 -2.74
C ALA A 168 -22.67 14.97 -2.50
N ALA A 169 -23.67 14.10 -2.63
CA ALA A 169 -23.49 12.66 -2.53
C ALA A 169 -22.54 12.12 -3.61
N LYS A 170 -21.47 11.48 -3.18
CA LYS A 170 -20.49 10.82 -4.05
C LYS A 170 -20.21 9.41 -3.55
N VAL A 171 -19.83 8.50 -4.45
CA VAL A 171 -19.32 7.20 -4.03
C VAL A 171 -17.94 7.43 -3.39
N MET A 172 -17.77 6.99 -2.14
CA MET A 172 -16.47 6.94 -1.49
C MET A 172 -15.71 5.70 -1.95
N GLY A 173 -16.39 4.56 -2.01
CA GLY A 173 -15.88 3.32 -2.59
C GLY A 173 -16.67 2.10 -2.18
N TYR A 174 -16.21 0.94 -2.63
CA TYR A 174 -16.90 -0.34 -2.54
C TYR A 174 -15.89 -1.48 -2.68
N GLN A 175 -16.31 -2.71 -2.34
CA GLN A 175 -15.49 -3.91 -2.49
C GLN A 175 -15.70 -4.54 -3.87
N GLU A 176 -16.95 -4.84 -4.22
CA GLU A 176 -17.33 -5.45 -5.49
C GLU A 176 -18.50 -4.69 -6.13
N GLU A 177 -18.55 -4.65 -7.47
CA GLU A 177 -19.62 -3.96 -8.20
C GLU A 177 -21.00 -4.53 -7.89
N LYS A 178 -21.09 -5.85 -7.65
CA LYS A 178 -22.34 -6.52 -7.27
C LYS A 178 -22.95 -5.94 -5.99
N ASP A 179 -22.14 -5.39 -5.09
CA ASP A 179 -22.62 -4.81 -3.84
C ASP A 179 -23.30 -3.46 -4.10
N LEU A 180 -22.77 -2.68 -5.06
CA LEU A 180 -23.44 -1.47 -5.55
C LEU A 180 -24.74 -1.82 -6.27
N GLU A 181 -24.72 -2.84 -7.13
CA GLU A 181 -25.91 -3.33 -7.84
C GLU A 181 -27.00 -3.81 -6.88
N ALA A 182 -26.62 -4.51 -5.81
CA ALA A 182 -27.54 -4.97 -4.77
C ALA A 182 -28.22 -3.81 -4.04
N LEU A 183 -27.54 -2.69 -3.83
CA LEU A 183 -28.11 -1.50 -3.18
C LEU A 183 -28.88 -0.60 -4.17
N ASN A 184 -28.61 -0.73 -5.47
CA ASN A 184 -29.10 0.18 -6.51
C ASN A 184 -30.63 0.14 -6.65
N GLY A 185 -31.29 1.28 -6.49
CA GLY A 185 -32.74 1.42 -6.63
C GLY A 185 -33.55 0.77 -5.50
N GLN A 186 -32.91 0.23 -4.47
CA GLN A 186 -33.60 -0.34 -3.32
C GLN A 186 -33.95 0.74 -2.30
N ASP A 187 -35.14 0.63 -1.71
CA ASP A 187 -35.54 1.44 -0.56
C ASP A 187 -35.02 0.77 0.72
N VAL A 188 -34.08 1.42 1.39
CA VAL A 188 -33.37 0.88 2.55
C VAL A 188 -33.52 1.77 3.77
N GLU A 189 -33.53 1.15 4.95
CA GLU A 189 -33.54 1.87 6.21
C GLU A 189 -32.13 2.37 6.56
N LEU A 190 -32.04 3.63 6.99
CA LEU A 190 -30.85 4.30 7.48
C LEU A 190 -30.80 4.27 9.01
N VAL A 191 -29.64 3.92 9.56
CA VAL A 191 -29.42 3.86 11.01
C VAL A 191 -28.18 4.67 11.39
N GLU A 192 -28.33 5.65 12.29
CA GLU A 192 -27.22 6.44 12.82
C GLU A 192 -26.27 5.54 13.64
N ALA A 193 -24.97 5.60 13.35
CA ALA A 193 -23.93 4.76 13.93
C ALA A 193 -22.72 5.58 14.43
N GLY A 194 -22.99 6.75 15.03
CA GLY A 194 -21.97 7.54 15.73
C GLY A 194 -20.75 7.84 14.86
N ILE A 195 -19.56 7.56 15.39
CA ILE A 195 -18.29 7.67 14.64
C ILE A 195 -17.85 6.32 14.05
N GLY A 196 -18.70 5.30 14.03
CA GLY A 196 -18.45 4.02 13.40
C GLY A 196 -17.44 3.13 14.15
N GLN A 197 -17.22 3.36 15.45
CA GLN A 197 -16.51 2.39 16.29
C GLN A 197 -17.37 1.14 16.48
N ALA A 198 -16.76 -0.01 16.77
CA ALA A 198 -17.49 -1.25 17.01
C ALA A 198 -18.59 -1.08 18.09
N ASP A 199 -18.34 -0.27 19.11
CA ASP A 199 -19.29 0.04 20.18
C ASP A 199 -20.49 0.87 19.70
N ASP A 200 -20.35 1.67 18.64
CA ASP A 200 -21.45 2.47 18.08
C ASP A 200 -22.55 1.59 17.44
N PHE A 201 -22.24 0.32 17.16
CA PHE A 201 -23.17 -0.65 16.59
C PHE A 201 -23.82 -1.55 17.64
N LYS A 202 -23.37 -1.53 18.90
CA LYS A 202 -23.92 -2.37 19.97
C LYS A 202 -25.40 -2.04 20.19
N GLY A 203 -26.25 -3.08 20.16
CA GLY A 203 -27.69 -2.95 20.36
C GLY A 203 -28.47 -2.40 19.15
N LYS A 204 -27.82 -2.22 17.99
CA LYS A 204 -28.48 -1.80 16.75
C LYS A 204 -28.64 -2.99 15.80
N ASP A 205 -29.84 -3.15 15.24
CA ASP A 205 -30.07 -4.09 14.14
C ASP A 205 -29.70 -3.42 12.82
N MET A 206 -28.59 -3.87 12.22
CA MET A 206 -28.10 -3.35 10.94
C MET A 206 -28.42 -4.27 9.75
N LYS A 207 -29.06 -5.43 9.96
CA LYS A 207 -29.23 -6.43 8.91
C LYS A 207 -30.08 -5.86 7.77
N GLY A 208 -29.48 -5.75 6.58
CA GLY A 208 -30.14 -5.18 5.41
C GLY A 208 -30.30 -3.66 5.43
N LYS A 209 -29.60 -2.97 6.34
CA LYS A 209 -29.69 -1.51 6.54
C LYS A 209 -28.38 -0.81 6.17
N VAL A 210 -28.45 0.51 6.02
CA VAL A 210 -27.29 1.36 5.72
C VAL A 210 -26.92 2.17 6.96
N ALA A 211 -25.64 2.11 7.34
CA ALA A 211 -25.10 2.84 8.49
C ALA A 211 -24.80 4.30 8.13
N VAL A 212 -25.29 5.26 8.90
CA VAL A 212 -24.94 6.69 8.76
C VAL A 212 -23.92 7.06 9.83
N ILE A 213 -22.71 7.40 9.40
CA ILE A 213 -21.52 7.50 10.25
C ILE A 213 -20.87 8.87 10.09
N GLN A 214 -20.50 9.50 11.19
CA GLN A 214 -19.69 10.71 11.16
C GLN A 214 -18.20 10.40 10.98
N ARG A 215 -17.51 11.18 10.13
CA ARG A 215 -16.05 11.15 10.04
C ARG A 215 -15.42 11.51 11.39
N GLY A 216 -14.36 10.79 11.78
CA GLY A 216 -13.59 11.11 12.98
C GLY A 216 -12.87 9.88 13.56
N VAL A 217 -11.82 10.13 14.35
CA VAL A 217 -10.99 9.19 15.12
C VAL A 217 -10.39 8.03 14.32
N ILE A 218 -11.21 7.11 13.83
CA ILE A 218 -10.78 5.90 13.10
C ILE A 218 -10.80 6.11 11.58
N PRO A 219 -9.96 5.37 10.82
CA PRO A 219 -9.97 5.31 9.36
C PRO A 219 -11.34 4.99 8.73
N PHE A 220 -11.54 5.39 7.46
CA PHE A 220 -12.77 5.09 6.71
C PHE A 220 -13.00 3.59 6.51
N VAL A 221 -11.93 2.84 6.23
CA VAL A 221 -11.98 1.38 6.05
C VAL A 221 -12.51 0.69 7.30
N ASP A 222 -12.02 1.07 8.49
CA ASP A 222 -12.46 0.50 9.76
C ASP A 222 -13.94 0.80 10.05
N LYS A 223 -14.43 2.00 9.68
CA LYS A 223 -15.86 2.35 9.80
C LYS A 223 -16.73 1.42 8.95
N ALA A 224 -16.32 1.16 7.70
CA ALA A 224 -17.04 0.28 6.80
C ALA A 224 -16.95 -1.19 7.22
N GLU A 225 -15.79 -1.63 7.73
CA GLU A 225 -15.59 -2.96 8.31
C GLU A 225 -16.51 -3.18 9.52
N ASN A 226 -16.55 -2.22 10.46
CA ASN A 226 -17.45 -2.28 11.61
C ASN A 226 -18.94 -2.30 11.20
N ALA A 227 -19.31 -1.51 10.20
CA ALA A 227 -20.68 -1.53 9.65
C ALA A 227 -21.02 -2.91 9.06
N LYS A 228 -20.11 -3.48 8.26
CA LYS A 228 -20.24 -4.83 7.70
C LYS A 228 -20.39 -5.88 8.80
N ASN A 229 -19.53 -5.84 9.81
CA ASN A 229 -19.53 -6.77 10.94
C ASN A 229 -20.83 -6.70 11.76
N ALA A 230 -21.46 -5.52 11.81
CA ALA A 230 -22.78 -5.35 12.41
C ALA A 230 -23.94 -5.86 11.53
N GLY A 231 -23.68 -6.15 10.24
CA GLY A 231 -24.66 -6.66 9.27
C GLY A 231 -25.19 -5.62 8.27
N ALA A 232 -24.61 -4.41 8.25
CA ALA A 232 -24.99 -3.38 7.29
C ALA A 232 -24.66 -3.81 5.86
N ILE A 233 -25.50 -3.39 4.91
CA ILE A 233 -25.31 -3.62 3.46
C ILE A 233 -24.69 -2.41 2.75
N GLY A 234 -24.47 -1.32 3.47
CA GLY A 234 -23.89 -0.09 2.96
C GLY A 234 -23.60 0.90 4.08
N ALA A 235 -22.88 1.97 3.75
CA ALA A 235 -22.60 3.07 4.66
C ALA A 235 -22.74 4.44 3.98
N VAL A 236 -23.13 5.44 4.76
CA VAL A 236 -23.05 6.87 4.42
C VAL A 236 -22.12 7.53 5.42
N ILE A 237 -20.97 8.03 4.97
CA ILE A 237 -20.01 8.74 5.82
C ILE A 237 -20.07 10.23 5.52
N TYR A 238 -20.39 11.04 6.52
CA TYR A 238 -20.44 12.49 6.37
C TYR A 238 -19.30 13.21 7.08
N ASN A 239 -18.89 14.35 6.54
CA ASN A 239 -17.74 15.10 7.04
C ASN A 239 -18.01 15.70 8.44
N ASN A 240 -16.97 15.84 9.25
CA ASN A 240 -17.05 16.51 10.57
C ASN A 240 -16.53 17.96 10.54
N VAL A 241 -15.91 18.36 9.43
CA VAL A 241 -15.50 19.73 9.12
C VAL A 241 -16.27 20.24 7.89
N THR A 242 -16.39 21.56 7.74
CA THR A 242 -17.05 22.17 6.58
C THR A 242 -16.37 21.74 5.26
N GLY A 243 -17.17 21.55 4.21
CA GLY A 243 -16.71 21.08 2.91
C GLY A 243 -16.90 19.57 2.69
N GLU A 244 -16.49 19.11 1.51
CA GLU A 244 -16.63 17.71 1.10
C GLU A 244 -15.51 16.82 1.65
N ILE A 245 -15.74 15.51 1.62
CA ILE A 245 -14.68 14.52 1.80
C ILE A 245 -14.05 14.28 0.43
N GLU A 246 -12.82 14.73 0.22
CA GLU A 246 -12.11 14.53 -1.05
C GLU A 246 -11.69 13.06 -1.28
N ALA A 247 -11.45 12.31 -0.20
CA ALA A 247 -10.94 10.94 -0.29
C ALA A 247 -11.93 9.99 -0.99
N ASN A 248 -11.44 9.29 -2.00
CA ASN A 248 -12.02 8.03 -2.50
C ASN A 248 -11.17 6.88 -1.95
N VAL A 249 -11.84 5.83 -1.50
CA VAL A 249 -11.21 4.68 -0.83
C VAL A 249 -11.71 3.42 -1.51
N VAL A 250 -10.89 2.80 -2.36
CA VAL A 250 -11.27 1.55 -3.03
C VAL A 250 -11.03 0.37 -2.09
N GLY A 251 -11.90 -0.64 -2.15
CA GLY A 251 -11.86 -1.79 -1.23
C GLY A 251 -12.60 -1.52 0.09
N MET A 252 -13.60 -0.64 0.08
CA MET A 252 -14.45 -0.44 1.25
C MET A 252 -15.32 -1.67 1.48
N ALA A 253 -15.31 -2.19 2.71
CA ALA A 253 -15.94 -3.48 3.06
C ALA A 253 -17.44 -3.56 2.73
N VAL A 254 -18.12 -2.41 2.66
CA VAL A 254 -19.48 -2.22 2.12
C VAL A 254 -19.51 -1.01 1.18
N PRO A 255 -20.44 -0.97 0.20
CA PRO A 255 -20.69 0.23 -0.59
C PRO A 255 -20.87 1.46 0.29
N THR A 256 -20.00 2.45 0.10
CA THR A 256 -19.95 3.63 0.95
C THR A 256 -20.15 4.89 0.12
N VAL A 257 -21.13 5.69 0.53
CA VAL A 257 -21.40 7.03 0.00
C VAL A 257 -20.85 8.07 0.97
N LYS A 258 -20.35 9.18 0.44
CA LYS A 258 -19.86 10.31 1.23
C LYS A 258 -20.73 11.55 1.05
N LEU A 259 -20.87 12.32 2.13
CA LEU A 259 -21.62 13.58 2.18
C LEU A 259 -20.78 14.71 2.79
N SER A 260 -21.13 15.95 2.48
CA SER A 260 -20.64 17.12 3.20
C SER A 260 -21.11 17.10 4.65
N LYS A 261 -20.53 17.97 5.49
CA LYS A 261 -21.00 18.15 6.86
C LYS A 261 -22.46 18.60 6.90
N GLU A 262 -22.83 19.62 6.12
CA GLU A 262 -24.21 20.15 6.15
C GLU A 262 -25.24 19.11 5.72
N GLU A 263 -24.93 18.36 4.65
CA GLU A 263 -25.82 17.32 4.14
C GLU A 263 -25.93 16.13 5.10
N GLY A 264 -24.83 15.72 5.73
CA GLY A 264 -24.84 14.67 6.74
C GLY A 264 -25.63 15.02 7.99
N GLU A 265 -25.43 16.23 8.54
CA GLU A 265 -26.16 16.69 9.72
C GLU A 265 -27.67 16.80 9.43
N LYS A 266 -28.04 17.26 8.22
CA LYS A 266 -29.43 17.24 7.74
C LYS A 266 -29.98 15.81 7.66
N LEU A 267 -29.22 14.84 7.16
CA LEU A 267 -29.62 13.43 7.10
C LEU A 267 -29.85 12.83 8.49
N VAL A 268 -28.93 13.09 9.43
CA VAL A 268 -29.06 12.64 10.83
C VAL A 268 -30.31 13.25 11.49
N GLN A 269 -30.59 14.53 11.25
CA GLN A 269 -31.80 15.18 11.78
C GLN A 269 -33.08 14.52 11.23
N GLN A 270 -33.13 14.17 9.94
CA GLN A 270 -34.27 13.47 9.35
C GLN A 270 -34.48 12.07 9.94
N ILE A 271 -33.40 11.33 10.21
CA ILE A 271 -33.45 10.02 10.86
C ILE A 271 -34.06 10.13 12.28
N LYS A 272 -33.70 11.19 13.02
CA LYS A 272 -34.26 11.50 14.35
C LYS A 272 -35.75 11.88 14.29
N GLU A 273 -36.18 12.49 13.20
CA GLU A 273 -37.59 12.79 12.90
C GLU A 273 -38.39 11.57 12.37
N GLY A 274 -37.77 10.40 12.26
CA GLY A 274 -38.41 9.17 11.80
C GLY A 274 -38.39 8.95 10.29
N LYS A 275 -37.78 9.85 9.51
CA LYS A 275 -37.58 9.68 8.06
C LYS A 275 -36.29 8.90 7.80
N ARG A 276 -36.42 7.57 7.81
CA ARG A 276 -35.26 6.65 7.72
C ARG A 276 -35.11 5.94 6.39
N SER A 277 -36.01 6.14 5.43
CA SER A 277 -35.90 5.53 4.09
C SER A 277 -34.97 6.33 3.18
N ALA A 278 -34.16 5.63 2.39
CA ALA A 278 -33.40 6.21 1.30
C ALA A 278 -33.30 5.24 0.12
N VAL A 279 -33.23 5.80 -1.08
CA VAL A 279 -32.96 5.06 -2.32
C VAL A 279 -31.68 5.62 -2.93
N PHE A 280 -30.71 4.74 -3.18
CA PHE A 280 -29.46 5.08 -3.83
C PHE A 280 -29.52 4.66 -5.30
N SER A 281 -29.20 5.57 -6.22
CA SER A 281 -29.09 5.24 -7.63
C SER A 281 -27.65 5.36 -8.10
N PHE A 282 -27.00 4.23 -8.33
CA PHE A 282 -25.63 4.14 -8.83
C PHE A 282 -25.60 4.05 -10.35
N LYS A 283 -24.70 4.80 -10.97
CA LYS A 283 -24.46 4.76 -12.40
C LYS A 283 -22.97 4.73 -12.67
N LEU A 284 -22.54 3.78 -13.49
CA LEU A 284 -21.17 3.74 -14.01
C LEU A 284 -20.88 5.06 -14.72
N ASP A 285 -19.86 5.76 -14.23
CA ASP A 285 -19.43 7.04 -14.78
C ASP A 285 -18.24 6.83 -15.71
N LYS A 286 -17.19 6.17 -15.21
CA LYS A 286 -15.94 5.99 -15.96
C LYS A 286 -15.29 4.64 -15.67
N LYS A 287 -14.57 4.11 -16.66
CA LYS A 287 -13.62 3.00 -16.49
C LYS A 287 -12.22 3.57 -16.44
N LEU A 288 -11.47 3.26 -15.40
CA LEU A 288 -10.10 3.72 -15.22
C LEU A 288 -9.13 2.55 -15.42
N GLY A 289 -8.01 2.85 -16.11
CA GLY A 289 -6.86 1.96 -16.15
C GLY A 289 -6.15 1.91 -14.80
N GLU A 290 -4.93 1.36 -14.80
CA GLU A 290 -4.09 1.39 -13.60
C GLU A 290 -3.72 2.85 -13.24
N THR A 291 -3.90 3.23 -11.98
CA THR A 291 -3.61 4.59 -11.47
C THR A 291 -2.66 4.54 -10.27
N ILE A 292 -2.19 5.69 -9.82
CA ILE A 292 -1.49 5.81 -8.53
C ILE A 292 -2.50 6.14 -7.43
N ALA A 293 -2.45 5.40 -6.32
CA ALA A 293 -3.30 5.66 -5.17
C ALA A 293 -3.05 7.06 -4.60
N SER A 294 -4.12 7.79 -4.26
CA SER A 294 -4.02 9.17 -3.77
C SER A 294 -3.16 9.30 -2.52
N PHE A 295 -3.25 8.32 -1.62
CA PHE A 295 -2.45 8.27 -0.40
C PHE A 295 -0.96 7.95 -0.65
N SER A 296 -0.59 7.41 -1.82
CA SER A 296 0.80 7.02 -2.08
C SER A 296 1.69 8.26 -1.96
N SER A 297 2.62 8.23 -1.00
CA SER A 297 3.56 9.33 -0.79
C SER A 297 4.34 9.62 -2.06
N ARG A 298 4.74 10.89 -2.21
CA ARG A 298 5.42 11.42 -3.39
C ARG A 298 6.73 12.07 -2.98
N GLY A 299 7.73 11.93 -3.81
CA GLY A 299 8.96 12.68 -3.69
C GLY A 299 8.77 14.17 -4.05
N PRO A 300 9.87 14.89 -4.29
CA PRO A 300 11.24 14.41 -4.19
C PRO A 300 11.71 14.20 -2.74
N VAL A 301 12.89 13.59 -2.58
CA VAL A 301 13.56 13.48 -1.28
C VAL A 301 14.18 14.83 -0.90
N MET A 302 14.00 15.26 0.35
CA MET A 302 14.58 16.49 0.91
C MET A 302 16.10 16.55 0.70
N ASP A 303 16.60 17.75 0.45
CA ASP A 303 18.00 18.15 0.21
C ASP A 303 18.70 17.54 -1.03
N THR A 304 18.46 16.26 -1.31
CA THR A 304 19.08 15.53 -2.43
C THR A 304 18.29 15.64 -3.72
N TRP A 305 17.00 15.97 -3.64
CA TRP A 305 16.07 16.03 -4.78
C TRP A 305 15.94 14.70 -5.54
N MET A 306 16.29 13.57 -4.90
CA MET A 306 16.16 12.27 -5.54
C MET A 306 14.69 12.00 -5.90
N ILE A 307 14.49 11.37 -7.05
CA ILE A 307 13.17 10.92 -7.47
C ILE A 307 12.82 9.70 -6.64
N LYS A 308 11.73 9.80 -5.88
CA LYS A 308 11.09 8.69 -5.19
C LYS A 308 9.56 8.79 -5.38
N PRO A 309 8.82 7.67 -5.46
CA PRO A 309 9.32 6.28 -5.41
C PRO A 309 10.19 5.91 -6.64
N ASP A 310 10.90 4.79 -6.59
CA ASP A 310 11.67 4.29 -7.75
C ASP A 310 10.74 3.61 -8.76
N VAL A 311 9.77 2.84 -8.26
CA VAL A 311 8.75 2.12 -9.04
C VAL A 311 7.41 2.14 -8.30
N SER A 312 6.35 1.68 -8.94
CA SER A 312 5.06 1.42 -8.33
C SER A 312 4.63 -0.03 -8.52
N ALA A 313 3.75 -0.51 -7.64
CA ALA A 313 3.17 -1.84 -7.71
C ALA A 313 1.78 -1.85 -7.04
N PRO A 314 0.94 -2.88 -7.29
CA PRO A 314 -0.39 -2.95 -6.72
C PRO A 314 -0.38 -2.86 -5.19
N GLY A 315 -1.03 -1.84 -4.65
CA GLY A 315 -1.08 -1.55 -3.22
C GLY A 315 -2.46 -1.15 -2.70
N VAL A 316 -3.51 -1.35 -3.49
CA VAL A 316 -4.90 -1.03 -3.11
C VAL A 316 -5.76 -2.28 -3.15
N ASN A 317 -6.55 -2.50 -2.10
CA ASN A 317 -7.45 -3.65 -1.97
C ASN A 317 -6.74 -5.00 -2.18
N ILE A 318 -5.55 -5.16 -1.59
CA ILE A 318 -4.74 -6.38 -1.72
C ILE A 318 -5.20 -7.39 -0.67
N VAL A 319 -5.72 -8.52 -1.14
CA VAL A 319 -6.09 -9.66 -0.29
C VAL A 319 -4.87 -10.50 0.01
N SER A 320 -4.60 -10.75 1.30
CA SER A 320 -3.50 -11.61 1.74
C SER A 320 -3.84 -12.31 3.06
N THR A 321 -2.89 -13.10 3.58
CA THR A 321 -3.01 -13.86 4.84
C THR A 321 -3.08 -12.94 6.07
N ILE A 322 -3.89 -13.29 7.05
CA ILE A 322 -4.06 -12.60 8.35
C ILE A 322 -3.96 -13.66 9.46
N PRO A 323 -3.33 -13.36 10.61
CA PRO A 323 -3.30 -14.29 11.73
C PRO A 323 -4.68 -14.35 12.40
N THR A 324 -5.20 -15.56 12.63
CA THR A 324 -6.46 -15.73 13.38
C THR A 324 -6.25 -15.92 14.87
N HIS A 325 -5.03 -16.27 15.29
CA HIS A 325 -4.68 -16.70 16.65
C HIS A 325 -5.55 -17.86 17.19
N ASP A 326 -6.32 -18.52 16.32
CA ASP A 326 -7.14 -19.69 16.64
C ASP A 326 -6.59 -20.92 15.92
N PRO A 327 -5.93 -21.85 16.63
CA PRO A 327 -5.45 -23.10 16.04
C PRO A 327 -6.57 -23.96 15.40
N LYS A 328 -7.84 -23.79 15.81
CA LYS A 328 -8.98 -24.51 15.24
C LYS A 328 -9.43 -23.92 13.90
N ASN A 329 -9.22 -22.62 13.70
CA ASN A 329 -9.56 -21.90 12.48
C ASN A 329 -8.35 -21.08 12.01
N PRO A 330 -7.27 -21.72 11.53
CA PRO A 330 -6.00 -21.04 11.28
C PRO A 330 -5.95 -20.26 9.95
N HIS A 331 -6.98 -20.37 9.13
CA HIS A 331 -7.07 -19.74 7.80
C HIS A 331 -7.73 -18.37 7.89
N GLY A 332 -6.91 -17.32 7.91
CA GLY A 332 -7.34 -15.92 7.94
C GLY A 332 -6.91 -15.20 6.68
N TYR A 333 -7.84 -14.48 6.06
CA TYR A 333 -7.58 -13.66 4.88
C TYR A 333 -8.24 -12.29 5.04
N GLY A 334 -7.57 -11.24 4.58
CA GLY A 334 -8.07 -9.88 4.69
C GLY A 334 -7.52 -8.97 3.59
N SER A 335 -8.30 -7.94 3.26
CA SER A 335 -7.88 -6.91 2.32
C SER A 335 -7.21 -5.75 3.07
N LYS A 336 -6.09 -5.26 2.55
CA LYS A 336 -5.42 -4.05 3.03
C LYS A 336 -4.96 -3.19 1.85
N GLN A 337 -4.71 -1.92 2.15
CA GLN A 337 -4.16 -0.97 1.19
C GLN A 337 -3.05 -0.14 1.82
N GLY A 338 -2.07 0.22 1.01
CA GLY A 338 -0.88 0.95 1.42
C GLY A 338 0.29 0.66 0.50
N THR A 339 1.29 1.54 0.52
CA THR A 339 2.62 1.23 -0.04
C THR A 339 3.26 0.02 0.64
N SER A 340 2.85 -0.30 1.88
CA SER A 340 3.16 -1.54 2.58
C SER A 340 2.70 -2.81 1.86
N MET A 341 1.64 -2.75 1.04
CA MET A 341 1.13 -3.87 0.23
C MET A 341 1.72 -3.86 -1.18
N ALA A 342 2.17 -2.71 -1.67
CA ALA A 342 2.90 -2.61 -2.94
C ALA A 342 4.34 -3.13 -2.84
N SER A 343 5.06 -2.76 -1.77
CA SER A 343 6.43 -3.18 -1.50
C SER A 343 6.66 -4.71 -1.60
N PRO A 344 5.82 -5.58 -0.99
CA PRO A 344 6.01 -7.03 -1.08
C PRO A 344 5.82 -7.60 -2.50
N HIS A 345 5.04 -6.96 -3.38
CA HIS A 345 4.98 -7.38 -4.78
C HIS A 345 6.34 -7.21 -5.48
N VAL A 346 7.02 -6.10 -5.20
CA VAL A 346 8.37 -5.83 -5.72
C VAL A 346 9.39 -6.75 -5.07
N ALA A 347 9.30 -7.02 -3.76
CA ALA A 347 10.19 -7.96 -3.08
C ALA A 347 10.06 -9.40 -3.61
N GLY A 348 8.83 -9.88 -3.81
CA GLY A 348 8.60 -11.19 -4.44
C GLY A 348 9.11 -11.23 -5.88
N THR A 349 8.94 -10.14 -6.63
CA THR A 349 9.52 -10.02 -7.99
C THR A 349 11.04 -10.06 -7.95
N ALA A 350 11.68 -9.35 -7.02
CA ALA A 350 13.13 -9.39 -6.83
C ALA A 350 13.61 -10.80 -6.48
N ALA A 351 12.85 -11.57 -5.71
CA ALA A 351 13.17 -12.97 -5.41
C ALA A 351 13.13 -13.85 -6.67
N ILE A 352 12.12 -13.68 -7.54
CA ILE A 352 12.04 -14.36 -8.85
C ILE A 352 13.24 -13.98 -9.72
N LEU A 353 13.56 -12.67 -9.81
CA LEU A 353 14.70 -12.20 -10.59
C LEU A 353 16.02 -12.77 -10.07
N LYS A 354 16.20 -12.84 -8.74
CA LYS A 354 17.39 -13.44 -8.13
C LYS A 354 17.46 -14.95 -8.35
N GLN A 355 16.33 -15.65 -8.41
CA GLN A 355 16.29 -17.07 -8.81
C GLN A 355 16.71 -17.26 -10.27
N ALA A 356 16.17 -16.44 -11.18
CA ALA A 356 16.46 -16.54 -12.61
C ALA A 356 17.85 -16.03 -12.98
N LYS A 357 18.39 -15.07 -12.23
CA LYS A 357 19.66 -14.38 -12.45
C LYS A 357 20.43 -14.26 -11.12
N PRO A 358 21.02 -15.36 -10.61
CA PRO A 358 21.65 -15.38 -9.29
C PRO A 358 22.79 -14.38 -9.11
N ASP A 359 23.51 -14.08 -10.19
CA ASP A 359 24.68 -13.19 -10.18
C ASP A 359 24.32 -11.71 -10.32
N TRP A 360 23.04 -11.37 -10.57
CA TRP A 360 22.65 -9.96 -10.68
C TRP A 360 22.83 -9.23 -9.35
N THR A 361 23.47 -8.08 -9.41
CA THR A 361 23.65 -7.17 -8.28
C THR A 361 22.32 -6.52 -7.89
N PRO A 362 22.20 -5.99 -6.66
CA PRO A 362 21.02 -5.22 -6.29
C PRO A 362 20.75 -4.02 -7.20
N GLU A 363 21.80 -3.36 -7.70
CA GLU A 363 21.66 -2.26 -8.67
C GLU A 363 21.10 -2.73 -10.01
N GLN A 364 21.53 -3.90 -10.52
CA GLN A 364 20.97 -4.49 -11.75
C GLN A 364 19.51 -4.88 -11.57
N ILE A 365 19.13 -5.46 -10.43
CA ILE A 365 17.73 -5.80 -10.12
C ILE A 365 16.86 -4.54 -10.01
N LYS A 366 17.35 -3.50 -9.33
CA LYS A 366 16.66 -2.20 -9.28
C LYS A 366 16.54 -1.59 -10.67
N GLY A 367 17.63 -1.55 -11.42
CA GLY A 367 17.70 -0.99 -12.77
C GLY A 367 16.72 -1.66 -13.72
N VAL A 368 16.71 -3.00 -13.80
CA VAL A 368 15.82 -3.72 -14.70
C VAL A 368 14.35 -3.49 -14.37
N LEU A 369 13.98 -3.50 -13.08
CA LEU A 369 12.61 -3.23 -12.63
C LEU A 369 12.16 -1.84 -13.05
N MET A 370 13.04 -0.84 -12.98
CA MET A 370 12.77 0.53 -13.42
C MET A 370 12.72 0.63 -14.95
N ASN A 371 13.65 0.01 -15.67
CA ASN A 371 13.75 0.12 -17.12
C ASN A 371 12.57 -0.51 -17.85
N THR A 372 11.96 -1.55 -17.28
CA THR A 372 10.84 -2.28 -17.88
C THR A 372 9.48 -1.93 -17.30
N ALA A 373 9.42 -0.96 -16.37
CA ALA A 373 8.17 -0.53 -15.78
C ALA A 373 7.25 0.15 -16.81
N GLU A 374 5.95 -0.07 -16.70
CA GLU A 374 4.95 0.58 -17.54
C GLU A 374 4.61 1.96 -16.98
N LYS A 375 4.79 3.00 -17.80
CA LYS A 375 4.44 4.37 -17.44
C LYS A 375 2.92 4.52 -17.39
N LEU A 376 2.43 4.90 -16.22
CA LEU A 376 1.03 5.24 -16.00
C LEU A 376 0.74 6.67 -16.48
N THR A 377 -0.50 6.89 -16.92
CA THR A 377 -0.97 8.17 -17.44
C THR A 377 -2.15 8.71 -16.63
N ASP A 378 -2.35 10.02 -16.68
CA ASP A 378 -3.61 10.62 -16.26
C ASP A 378 -4.75 10.30 -17.25
N GLU A 379 -5.94 10.80 -16.95
CA GLU A 379 -7.14 10.60 -17.76
C GLU A 379 -7.07 11.18 -19.18
N ASN A 380 -6.14 12.09 -19.44
CA ASN A 380 -5.91 12.69 -20.76
C ASN A 380 -4.78 11.98 -21.52
N GLY A 381 -4.26 10.86 -20.99
CA GLY A 381 -3.16 10.10 -21.57
C GLY A 381 -1.79 10.73 -21.35
N LYS A 382 -1.67 11.76 -20.49
CA LYS A 382 -0.38 12.37 -20.18
C LYS A 382 0.35 11.53 -19.11
N PRO A 383 1.63 11.19 -19.29
CA PRO A 383 2.39 10.46 -18.27
C PRO A 383 2.38 11.16 -16.91
N LEU A 384 2.15 10.39 -15.84
CA LEU A 384 2.22 10.93 -14.48
C LEU A 384 3.65 11.38 -14.13
N PRO A 385 3.84 12.36 -13.25
CA PRO A 385 5.17 12.79 -12.82
C PRO A 385 6.01 11.66 -12.21
N HIS A 386 7.31 11.64 -12.48
CA HIS A 386 8.23 10.62 -11.94
C HIS A 386 8.31 10.61 -10.41
N ASN A 387 8.15 11.75 -9.73
CA ASN A 387 8.09 11.79 -8.27
C ASN A 387 6.76 11.24 -7.69
N THR A 388 5.84 10.81 -8.56
CA THR A 388 4.56 10.18 -8.18
C THR A 388 4.57 8.68 -8.47
N GLN A 389 4.93 8.28 -9.69
CA GLN A 389 4.91 6.87 -10.13
C GLN A 389 6.29 6.18 -10.16
N GLY A 390 7.38 6.94 -9.96
CA GLY A 390 8.72 6.47 -10.24
C GLY A 390 8.97 6.28 -11.73
N ALA A 391 9.59 5.16 -12.07
CA ALA A 391 9.75 4.71 -13.45
C ALA A 391 8.43 4.17 -14.05
N GLY A 392 7.47 3.78 -13.21
CA GLY A 392 6.19 3.20 -13.63
C GLY A 392 5.77 2.02 -12.76
N SER A 393 4.72 1.32 -13.17
CA SER A 393 4.26 0.07 -12.55
C SER A 393 5.11 -1.12 -13.01
N ILE A 394 5.58 -1.96 -12.08
CA ILE A 394 6.49 -3.06 -12.43
C ILE A 394 5.85 -4.09 -13.37
N ARG A 395 6.68 -4.72 -14.21
CA ARG A 395 6.29 -5.71 -15.21
C ARG A 395 7.25 -6.90 -15.16
N ILE A 396 6.84 -7.97 -14.46
CA ILE A 396 7.72 -9.09 -14.06
C ILE A 396 8.27 -9.83 -15.28
N ILE A 397 7.43 -10.12 -16.26
CA ILE A 397 7.80 -10.89 -17.45
C ILE A 397 8.76 -10.08 -18.32
N GLU A 398 8.55 -8.79 -18.41
CA GLU A 398 9.36 -7.83 -19.14
C GLU A 398 10.72 -7.67 -18.48
N ALA A 399 10.78 -7.61 -17.14
CA ALA A 399 12.03 -7.60 -16.38
C ALA A 399 12.84 -8.90 -16.58
N LEU A 400 12.18 -10.06 -16.58
CA LEU A 400 12.83 -11.37 -16.85
C LEU A 400 13.38 -11.48 -18.27
N ASN A 401 12.66 -10.92 -19.23
CA ASN A 401 13.02 -10.92 -20.65
C ASN A 401 13.87 -9.71 -21.06
N ALA A 402 14.26 -8.86 -20.11
CA ALA A 402 15.06 -7.68 -20.38
C ALA A 402 16.36 -8.09 -21.06
N SER A 403 16.65 -7.39 -22.15
CA SER A 403 17.76 -7.73 -23.02
C SER A 403 18.92 -6.73 -22.91
N SER A 404 18.70 -5.66 -22.14
CA SER A 404 19.70 -4.69 -21.69
C SER A 404 19.27 -4.13 -20.34
N ILE A 405 20.22 -3.66 -19.54
CA ILE A 405 19.95 -2.92 -18.29
C ILE A 405 20.67 -1.58 -18.37
N VAL A 406 19.99 -0.51 -17.94
CA VAL A 406 20.52 0.85 -17.82
C VAL A 406 20.61 1.21 -16.33
N THR A 407 21.82 1.47 -15.86
CA THR A 407 22.10 1.85 -14.46
C THR A 407 22.89 3.17 -14.36
N PRO A 408 22.64 4.02 -13.35
CA PRO A 408 21.54 3.92 -12.39
C PRO A 408 20.18 4.15 -13.09
N GLY A 409 19.11 3.56 -12.56
CA GLY A 409 17.79 3.61 -13.18
C GLY A 409 17.13 5.00 -13.19
N SER A 410 17.64 5.95 -12.39
CA SER A 410 17.20 7.34 -12.39
C SER A 410 18.35 8.30 -12.11
N HIS A 411 18.16 9.54 -12.56
CA HIS A 411 19.11 10.64 -12.42
C HIS A 411 18.37 11.87 -11.91
N SER A 412 18.83 12.43 -10.79
CA SER A 412 18.38 13.74 -10.32
C SER A 412 19.51 14.75 -10.45
N TYR A 413 19.20 15.86 -11.12
CA TYR A 413 20.09 17.01 -11.26
C TYR A 413 19.84 18.06 -10.16
N GLY A 414 18.91 17.83 -9.24
CA GLY A 414 18.49 18.80 -8.22
C GLY A 414 18.05 20.13 -8.81
N THR A 415 18.30 21.22 -8.08
CA THR A 415 17.87 22.56 -8.50
C THR A 415 18.92 23.30 -9.32
N PHE A 416 18.42 24.16 -10.21
CA PHE A 416 19.19 25.17 -10.94
C PHE A 416 18.70 26.56 -10.51
N LEU A 417 19.59 27.39 -10.00
CA LEU A 417 19.24 28.71 -9.46
C LEU A 417 19.37 29.80 -10.53
N LYS A 418 18.28 30.49 -10.86
CA LYS A 418 18.22 31.44 -11.99
C LYS A 418 19.23 32.59 -11.87
N ASP A 419 19.44 33.08 -10.65
CA ASP A 419 20.39 34.16 -10.31
C ASP A 419 21.86 33.76 -10.51
N LYS A 420 22.18 32.46 -10.45
CA LYS A 420 23.52 31.94 -10.72
C LYS A 420 23.84 31.79 -12.22
N GLY A 421 22.94 32.22 -13.11
CA GLY A 421 23.12 32.12 -14.55
C GLY A 421 23.23 30.68 -15.05
N LYS A 422 23.99 30.48 -16.13
CA LYS A 422 24.16 29.16 -16.76
C LYS A 422 24.89 28.22 -15.81
N GLN A 423 24.22 27.15 -15.42
CA GLN A 423 24.77 26.06 -14.62
C GLN A 423 24.82 24.78 -15.45
N THR A 424 25.79 23.93 -15.20
CA THR A 424 25.95 22.64 -15.88
C THR A 424 26.25 21.56 -14.85
N LYS A 425 25.47 20.48 -14.88
CA LYS A 425 25.68 19.28 -14.09
C LYS A 425 25.80 18.10 -15.05
N LYS A 426 26.72 17.18 -14.77
CA LYS A 426 26.98 15.99 -15.58
C LYS A 426 26.73 14.76 -14.73
N GLN A 427 26.03 13.78 -15.30
CA GLN A 427 25.85 12.44 -14.74
C GLN A 427 26.16 11.42 -15.84
N ALA A 428 26.46 10.19 -15.43
CA ALA A 428 26.77 9.10 -16.33
C ALA A 428 25.88 7.90 -16.01
N PHE A 429 25.52 7.15 -17.05
CA PHE A 429 24.85 5.87 -16.95
C PHE A 429 25.61 4.82 -17.75
N THR A 430 25.38 3.57 -17.42
CA THR A 430 25.92 2.39 -18.10
C THR A 430 24.77 1.66 -18.77
N ILE A 431 24.98 1.21 -20.01
CA ILE A 431 24.08 0.26 -20.69
C ILE A 431 24.81 -1.08 -20.75
N GLU A 432 24.28 -2.06 -20.04
CA GLU A 432 24.73 -3.45 -20.12
C GLU A 432 23.87 -4.21 -21.12
N ASN A 433 24.51 -4.82 -22.12
CA ASN A 433 23.82 -5.68 -23.09
C ASN A 433 23.83 -7.12 -22.58
N LEU A 434 22.65 -7.63 -22.21
CA LEU A 434 22.47 -8.98 -21.66
C LEU A 434 22.35 -10.08 -22.73
N SER A 435 22.36 -9.70 -24.01
CA SER A 435 22.20 -10.64 -25.12
C SER A 435 23.54 -11.14 -25.68
N SER A 436 23.50 -12.25 -26.40
CA SER A 436 24.65 -12.84 -27.11
C SER A 436 25.08 -12.08 -28.37
N HIS A 437 24.40 -11.00 -28.74
CA HIS A 437 24.64 -10.25 -29.98
C HIS A 437 24.84 -8.77 -29.70
N ARG A 438 25.67 -8.11 -30.52
CA ARG A 438 25.89 -6.67 -30.44
C ARG A 438 24.59 -5.90 -30.68
N LYS A 439 24.35 -4.86 -29.89
CA LYS A 439 23.21 -3.94 -30.05
C LYS A 439 23.67 -2.52 -30.37
N ALA A 440 22.82 -1.81 -31.10
CA ALA A 440 22.90 -0.37 -31.28
C ALA A 440 21.78 0.26 -30.44
N TYR A 441 22.09 1.35 -29.75
CA TYR A 441 21.16 2.09 -28.91
C TYR A 441 21.04 3.52 -29.43
N GLN A 442 19.83 4.07 -29.41
CA GLN A 442 19.56 5.48 -29.66
C GLN A 442 19.02 6.09 -28.37
N LEU A 443 19.52 7.28 -28.05
CA LEU A 443 19.03 8.08 -26.93
C LEU A 443 18.12 9.17 -27.48
N GLU A 444 16.90 9.26 -26.95
CA GLU A 444 15.87 10.22 -27.34
C GLU A 444 15.49 11.15 -26.18
#